data_AF-A0A9Q9SA73-F1
#
_entry.id   AF-A0A9Q9SA73-F1
#
_cell.length_a   1.000
_cell.length_b   1.000
_cell.length_c   1.000
_cell.angle_alpha   90.00
_cell.angle_beta   90.00
_cell.angle_gamma   90.00
#
_symmetry.space_group_name_H-M   'P 1'
#
loop_
_entity.id
_entity.type
_entity.pdbx_description
1 polymer ?
#
loop_
_entity_poly.entity_id
_entity_poly.type
_entity_poly.pdbx_seq_one_letter_code
_entity_poly.pdbx_strand_id
1 'polypeptide(L)'
;MNNSNQVKQLRLQRAWSQEQLAELAGVSVRTIQRIENGDRPGLETLSALAAVFEVNVAEISGESPEGHEESLDLRIEEAKARVECESRFFRSLTVAVVVCVLLALLNWLTGADSYWSAWVAIIWGTLLVVKGLRLFVFGEWINSWRQARLQRLLRK
;
A
#
# COMPACT_ATOMS: atom_id res chain seq x y z
N MET A 1 24.71 10.65 3.22
CA MET A 1 25.15 11.06 4.57
C MET A 1 24.19 10.40 5.52
N ASN A 2 24.42 9.13 5.87
CA ASN A 2 23.35 8.25 6.34
C ASN A 2 23.24 8.23 7.86
N ASN A 3 21.98 8.40 8.28
CA ASN A 3 21.35 8.02 9.53
C ASN A 3 21.98 8.54 10.82
N SER A 4 21.46 9.69 11.23
CA SER A 4 21.06 10.04 12.59
C SER A 4 20.94 8.81 13.50
N ASN A 5 22.04 8.38 14.11
CA ASN A 5 22.02 7.26 15.03
C ASN A 5 21.27 7.71 16.27
N GLN A 6 20.02 7.26 16.45
CA GLN A 6 19.13 7.75 17.51
C GLN A 6 19.77 7.61 18.90
N VAL A 7 20.56 6.54 19.12
CA VAL A 7 21.36 6.35 20.34
C VAL A 7 22.35 7.51 20.56
N LYS A 8 23.08 7.92 19.51
CA LYS A 8 24.02 9.05 19.58
C LYS A 8 23.30 10.36 19.87
N GLN A 9 22.12 10.58 19.27
CA GLN A 9 21.32 11.78 19.50
C GLN A 9 20.82 11.83 20.95
N LEU A 10 20.20 10.76 21.44
CA LEU A 10 19.70 10.66 22.81
C LEU A 10 20.81 10.83 23.85
N ARG A 11 22.00 10.27 23.57
CA ARG A 11 23.19 10.46 24.42
C ARG A 11 23.63 11.91 24.50
N LEU A 12 23.73 12.59 23.35
CA LEU A 12 24.15 14.00 23.28
C LEU A 12 23.11 14.94 23.90
N GLN A 13 21.81 14.66 23.75
CA GLN A 13 20.73 15.41 24.40
C GLN A 13 20.83 15.37 25.94
N ARG A 14 21.34 14.27 26.50
CA ARG A 14 21.57 14.10 27.94
C ARG A 14 22.99 14.45 28.39
N ALA A 15 23.82 14.98 27.49
CA ALA A 15 25.21 15.35 27.73
C ALA A 15 26.09 14.21 28.28
N TRP A 16 25.82 12.96 27.89
CA TRP A 16 26.59 11.80 28.33
C TRP A 16 27.78 11.49 27.42
N SER A 17 28.88 11.02 28.00
CA SER A 17 29.98 10.40 27.26
C SER A 17 29.62 8.96 26.83
N GLN A 18 30.38 8.38 25.90
CA GLN A 18 30.15 6.99 25.48
C GLN A 18 30.40 6.02 26.64
N GLU A 19 31.36 6.34 27.51
CA GLU A 19 31.70 5.59 28.73
C GLU A 19 30.56 5.66 29.73
N GLN A 20 29.99 6.84 29.96
CA GLN A 20 28.85 7.01 30.87
C GLN A 20 27.62 6.24 30.40
N LEU A 21 27.30 6.29 29.10
CA LEU A 21 26.19 5.51 28.55
C LEU A 21 26.44 4.00 28.67
N ALA A 22 27.67 3.56 28.42
CA ALA A 22 28.05 2.16 28.55
C ALA A 22 27.88 1.64 30.00
N GLU A 23 28.27 2.46 30.98
CA GLU A 23 28.09 2.17 32.40
C GLU A 23 26.61 2.09 32.78
N LEU A 24 25.80 3.08 32.38
CA LEU A 24 24.36 3.11 32.68
C LEU A 24 23.60 1.94 32.03
N ALA A 25 23.95 1.57 30.80
CA ALA A 25 23.30 0.48 30.06
C ALA A 25 23.89 -0.90 30.37
N GLY A 26 24.94 -0.99 31.20
CA GLY A 26 25.58 -2.26 31.54
C GLY A 26 26.23 -2.97 30.35
N VAL A 27 26.72 -2.23 29.36
CA VAL A 27 27.36 -2.76 28.14
C VAL A 27 28.76 -2.20 27.95
N SER A 28 29.55 -2.80 27.04
CA SER A 28 30.89 -2.28 26.76
C SER A 28 30.84 -0.97 25.96
N VAL A 29 31.82 -0.09 26.15
CA VAL A 29 32.00 1.13 25.33
C VAL A 29 32.12 0.79 23.84
N ARG A 30 32.77 -0.33 23.52
CA ARG A 30 32.86 -0.85 22.15
C ARG A 30 31.48 -1.21 21.58
N THR A 31 30.57 -1.72 22.39
CA THR A 31 29.18 -2.00 21.99
C THR A 31 28.48 -0.69 21.64
N ILE A 32 28.59 0.34 22.47
CA ILE A 32 28.03 1.67 22.18
C ILE A 32 28.60 2.25 20.88
N GLN A 33 29.92 2.21 20.69
CA GLN A 33 30.56 2.69 19.46
C GLN A 33 30.08 1.95 18.22
N ARG A 34 29.97 0.61 18.29
CA ARG A 34 29.45 -0.20 17.18
C ARG A 34 28.01 0.19 16.84
N ILE A 35 27.16 0.35 17.85
CA ILE A 35 25.77 0.78 17.68
C ILE A 35 25.73 2.18 17.06
N GLU A 36 26.51 3.14 17.58
CA GLU A 36 26.61 4.51 17.04
C GLU A 36 27.14 4.56 15.60
N ASN A 37 27.89 3.54 15.17
CA ASN A 37 28.40 3.38 13.81
C ASN A 37 27.45 2.58 12.89
N GLY A 38 26.31 2.07 13.41
CA GLY A 38 25.24 1.46 12.62
C GLY A 38 25.08 -0.05 12.76
N ASP A 39 25.86 -0.72 13.62
CA ASP A 39 25.64 -2.13 13.92
C ASP A 39 24.34 -2.32 14.71
N ARG A 40 23.55 -3.34 14.35
CA ARG A 40 22.30 -3.66 15.08
C ARG A 40 22.62 -4.33 16.42
N PRO A 41 22.22 -3.74 17.56
CA PRO A 41 22.33 -4.39 18.85
C PRO A 41 21.37 -5.59 18.99
N GLY A 42 21.72 -6.52 19.89
CA GLY A 42 20.78 -7.57 20.32
C GLY A 42 19.63 -7.01 21.16
N LEU A 43 18.56 -7.78 21.32
CA LEU A 43 17.36 -7.37 22.06
C LEU A 43 17.63 -6.96 23.52
N GLU A 44 18.56 -7.64 24.19
CA GLU A 44 18.94 -7.30 25.58
C GLU A 44 19.60 -5.92 25.66
N THR A 45 20.53 -5.63 24.75
CA THR A 45 21.18 -4.32 24.68
C THR A 45 20.20 -3.22 24.26
N LEU A 46 19.28 -3.51 23.34
CA LEU A 46 18.20 -2.58 22.98
C LEU A 46 17.31 -2.27 24.18
N SER A 47 16.88 -3.29 24.91
CA SER A 47 16.07 -3.13 26.12
C SER A 47 16.79 -2.31 27.19
N ALA A 48 18.07 -2.59 27.43
CA ALA A 48 18.88 -1.84 28.39
C ALA A 48 19.01 -0.36 27.99
N LEU A 49 19.26 -0.07 26.71
CA LEU A 49 19.32 1.29 26.20
C LEU A 49 17.95 2.00 26.30
N ALA A 50 16.85 1.31 25.97
CA ALA A 50 15.50 1.86 26.11
C ALA A 50 15.15 2.19 27.56
N ALA A 51 15.56 1.34 28.50
CA ALA A 51 15.38 1.59 29.92
C ALA A 51 16.17 2.82 30.39
N VAL A 52 17.44 2.95 29.98
CA VAL A 52 18.31 4.09 30.35
C VAL A 52 17.83 5.40 29.73
N PHE A 53 17.31 5.35 28.50
CA PHE A 53 16.81 6.53 27.80
C PHE A 53 15.33 6.82 28.10
N GLU A 54 14.63 5.96 28.83
CA GLU A 54 13.19 6.07 29.12
C GLU A 54 12.33 6.22 27.85
N VAL A 55 12.67 5.50 26.79
CA VAL A 55 11.98 5.52 25.49
C VAL A 55 11.54 4.12 25.07
N ASN A 56 10.63 4.03 24.11
CA ASN A 56 10.27 2.74 23.52
C ASN A 56 11.43 2.19 22.66
N VAL A 57 11.59 0.85 22.62
CA VAL A 57 12.59 0.18 21.76
C VAL A 57 12.41 0.52 20.28
N ALA A 58 11.16 0.77 19.84
CA ALA A 58 10.84 1.22 18.49
C ALA A 58 11.49 2.57 18.15
N GLU A 59 11.55 3.49 19.12
CA GLU A 59 12.17 4.81 19.00
C GLU A 59 13.71 4.76 18.95
N ILE A 60 14.34 3.65 19.33
CA ILE A 60 15.80 3.46 19.20
C ILE A 60 16.15 2.78 17.87
N SER A 61 15.23 1.95 17.37
CA SER A 61 15.43 1.12 16.18
C SER A 61 15.21 1.88 14.86
N GLY A 62 14.83 3.16 14.91
CA GLY A 62 14.44 3.95 13.73
C GLY A 62 13.06 3.62 13.20
N GLU A 63 12.33 2.73 13.89
CA GLU A 63 10.95 2.39 13.60
C GLU A 63 10.05 3.36 14.39
N SER A 64 10.09 4.65 14.04
CA SER A 64 9.13 5.59 14.59
C SER A 64 7.73 5.12 14.19
N PRO A 65 6.80 4.93 15.14
CA PRO A 65 5.45 4.44 14.82
C PRO A 65 4.76 5.33 13.78
N GLU A 66 5.01 6.65 13.80
CA GLU A 66 4.46 7.60 12.83
C GLU A 66 4.86 7.30 11.38
N GLY A 67 6.14 6.96 11.14
CA GLY A 67 6.62 6.62 9.79
C GLY A 67 6.17 5.22 9.34
N HIS A 68 5.95 4.30 10.28
CA HIS A 68 5.40 2.99 9.99
C HIS A 68 3.92 3.07 9.63
N GLU A 69 3.12 3.81 10.40
CA GLU A 69 1.70 4.04 10.14
C GLU A 69 1.48 4.75 8.80
N GLU A 70 2.22 5.83 8.52
CA GLU A 70 2.12 6.53 7.22
C GLU A 70 2.49 5.59 6.05
N SER A 71 3.52 4.75 6.21
CA SER A 71 3.90 3.78 5.17
C SER A 71 2.87 2.67 4.96
N LEU A 72 2.15 2.27 6.01
CA LEU A 72 1.07 1.29 5.95
C LEU A 72 -0.15 1.88 5.28
N ASP A 73 -0.54 3.10 5.64
CA ASP A 73 -1.67 3.81 5.06
C ASP A 73 -1.45 4.04 3.56
N LEU A 74 -0.24 4.44 3.14
CA LEU A 74 0.13 4.54 1.73
C LEU A 74 -0.01 3.20 0.99
N ARG A 75 0.44 2.10 1.60
CA ARG A 75 0.30 0.75 1.01
C ARG A 75 -1.15 0.30 0.93
N ILE A 76 -1.97 0.64 1.93
CA ILE A 76 -3.40 0.33 1.98
C ILE A 76 -4.15 1.13 0.91
N GLU A 77 -3.85 2.42 0.77
CA GLU A 77 -4.37 3.29 -0.29
C GLU A 77 -4.00 2.76 -1.69
N GLU A 78 -2.73 2.42 -1.91
CA GLU A 78 -2.27 1.84 -3.18
C GLU A 78 -2.95 0.50 -3.49
N ALA A 79 -3.12 -0.37 -2.48
CA ALA A 79 -3.81 -1.64 -2.63
C ALA A 79 -5.31 -1.44 -2.96
N LYS A 80 -5.98 -0.51 -2.27
CA LYS A 80 -7.38 -0.15 -2.55
C LYS A 80 -7.55 0.41 -3.96
N ALA A 81 -6.67 1.30 -4.40
CA ALA A 81 -6.71 1.88 -5.75
C ALA A 81 -6.58 0.81 -6.85
N ARG A 82 -5.74 -0.21 -6.64
CA ARG A 82 -5.64 -1.37 -7.56
C ARG A 82 -6.96 -2.15 -7.61
N VAL A 83 -7.57 -2.42 -6.46
CA VAL A 83 -8.83 -3.17 -6.35
C VAL A 83 -10.02 -2.39 -6.93
N GLU A 84 -10.06 -1.06 -6.81
CA GLU A 84 -11.14 -0.24 -7.35
C GLU A 84 -11.17 -0.18 -8.88
N CYS A 85 -10.00 -0.16 -9.51
CA CYS A 85 -9.88 -0.26 -10.97
C CYS A 85 -10.46 -1.57 -11.49
N GLU A 86 -10.33 -2.65 -10.71
CA GLU A 86 -10.78 -3.98 -11.08
C GLU A 86 -12.28 -4.20 -10.76
N SER A 87 -12.72 -3.81 -9.56
CA SER A 87 -14.05 -4.14 -9.01
C SER A 87 -15.22 -3.45 -9.73
N ARG A 88 -15.03 -2.22 -10.23
CA ARG A 88 -16.13 -1.47 -10.86
C ARG A 88 -16.65 -2.13 -12.15
N PHE A 89 -15.80 -2.86 -12.86
CA PHE A 89 -16.18 -3.60 -14.06
C PHE A 89 -16.97 -4.86 -13.72
N PHE A 90 -16.44 -5.69 -12.81
CA PHE A 90 -17.08 -6.94 -12.39
C PHE A 90 -18.45 -6.72 -11.77
N ARG A 91 -18.63 -5.66 -10.96
CA ARG A 91 -19.94 -5.32 -10.40
C ARG A 91 -20.97 -5.02 -11.49
N SER A 92 -20.59 -4.31 -12.55
CA SER A 92 -21.50 -4.03 -13.67
C SER A 92 -21.78 -5.26 -14.54
N LEU A 93 -20.80 -6.16 -14.66
CA LEU A 93 -20.94 -7.43 -15.37
C LEU A 93 -21.87 -8.40 -14.63
N THR A 94 -21.68 -8.56 -13.32
CA THR A 94 -22.52 -9.44 -12.48
C THR A 94 -23.98 -9.01 -12.52
N VAL A 95 -24.27 -7.72 -12.37
CA VAL A 95 -25.66 -7.21 -12.44
C VAL A 95 -26.30 -7.50 -13.80
N ALA A 96 -25.57 -7.29 -14.89
CA ALA A 96 -26.09 -7.53 -16.23
C ALA A 96 -26.34 -9.03 -16.51
N VAL A 97 -25.43 -9.91 -16.08
CA VAL A 97 -25.62 -11.37 -16.20
C VAL A 97 -26.83 -11.83 -15.41
N VAL A 98 -26.98 -11.37 -14.17
CA VAL A 98 -28.14 -11.71 -13.31
C VAL A 98 -29.45 -11.26 -13.95
N VAL A 99 -29.51 -10.05 -14.51
CA VAL A 99 -30.69 -9.54 -15.22
C VAL A 99 -31.01 -10.39 -16.45
N CYS A 100 -30.00 -10.76 -17.25
CA CYS A 100 -30.20 -11.62 -18.43
C CYS A 100 -30.72 -13.02 -18.04
N VAL A 101 -30.17 -13.63 -16.99
CA VAL A 101 -30.63 -14.95 -16.50
C VAL A 101 -32.07 -14.87 -15.99
N LEU A 102 -32.41 -13.82 -15.23
CA LEU A 102 -33.79 -13.58 -14.76
C LEU A 102 -34.77 -13.39 -15.92
N LEU A 103 -34.40 -12.60 -16.93
CA LEU A 103 -35.23 -12.38 -18.11
C LEU A 103 -35.39 -13.65 -18.95
N ALA A 104 -34.33 -14.46 -19.09
CA ALA A 104 -34.39 -15.74 -19.80
C ALA A 104 -35.28 -16.75 -19.06
N LEU A 105 -35.18 -16.82 -17.73
CA LEU A 105 -36.04 -17.65 -16.89
C LEU A 105 -37.50 -17.21 -16.96
N LEU A 106 -37.77 -15.90 -16.91
CA LEU A 106 -39.11 -15.36 -17.13
C LEU A 106 -39.60 -15.71 -18.54
N ASN A 107 -38.78 -15.52 -19.58
CA ASN A 107 -39.16 -15.86 -20.95
C ASN A 107 -39.52 -17.35 -21.10
N TRP A 108 -38.75 -18.22 -20.45
CA TRP A 108 -39.01 -19.66 -20.42
C TRP A 108 -40.29 -20.02 -19.64
N LEU A 109 -40.51 -19.41 -18.47
CA LEU A 109 -41.68 -19.65 -17.63
C LEU A 109 -42.98 -19.07 -18.22
N THR A 110 -42.89 -17.96 -18.97
CA THR A 110 -44.07 -17.26 -19.50
C THR A 110 -44.51 -17.77 -20.88
N GLY A 111 -43.78 -18.72 -21.48
CA GLY A 111 -44.19 -19.38 -22.73
C GLY A 111 -44.57 -18.41 -23.85
N ALA A 112 -43.76 -17.37 -24.07
CA ALA A 112 -44.06 -16.33 -25.05
C ALA A 112 -43.39 -16.64 -26.40
N ASP A 113 -44.18 -16.82 -27.46
CA ASP A 113 -43.77 -16.90 -28.88
C ASP A 113 -43.10 -15.61 -29.41
N SER A 114 -42.73 -14.68 -28.52
CA SER A 114 -42.29 -13.33 -28.86
C SER A 114 -40.81 -13.12 -28.56
N TYR A 115 -40.04 -12.81 -29.60
CA TYR A 115 -38.58 -12.59 -29.61
C TYR A 115 -38.10 -11.32 -28.88
N TRP A 116 -38.97 -10.63 -28.13
CA TRP A 116 -38.65 -9.34 -27.52
C TRP A 116 -37.51 -9.42 -26.48
N SER A 117 -37.40 -10.53 -25.75
CA SER A 117 -36.34 -10.78 -24.77
C SER A 117 -34.96 -10.96 -25.41
N ALA A 118 -34.90 -11.55 -26.62
CA ALA A 118 -33.66 -11.71 -27.38
C ALA A 118 -33.09 -10.36 -27.84
N TRP A 119 -33.94 -9.43 -28.27
CA TRP A 119 -33.51 -8.08 -28.65
C TRP A 119 -32.95 -7.29 -27.47
N VAL A 120 -33.56 -7.42 -26.29
CA VAL A 120 -33.05 -6.81 -25.04
C VAL A 120 -31.67 -7.39 -24.70
N ALA A 121 -31.50 -8.72 -24.78
CA ALA A 121 -30.22 -9.37 -24.51
C ALA A 121 -29.10 -8.92 -25.48
N ILE A 122 -29.41 -8.73 -26.77
CA ILE A 122 -28.46 -8.24 -27.78
C ILE A 122 -28.02 -6.81 -27.49
N ILE A 123 -28.96 -5.92 -27.13
CA ILE A 123 -28.66 -4.51 -26.82
C ILE A 123 -27.77 -4.42 -25.57
N TRP A 124 -28.13 -5.14 -24.50
CA TRP A 124 -27.37 -5.13 -23.26
C TRP A 124 -26.00 -5.84 -23.39
N GLY A 125 -25.92 -6.93 -24.17
CA GLY A 125 -24.67 -7.60 -24.51
C GLY A 125 -23.72 -6.69 -25.29
N THR A 126 -24.25 -5.95 -26.27
CA THR A 126 -23.44 -4.99 -27.06
C THR A 126 -22.89 -3.86 -26.18
N LEU A 127 -23.69 -3.32 -25.26
CA LEU A 127 -23.24 -2.26 -24.34
C LEU A 127 -22.13 -2.75 -23.39
N LEU A 128 -22.22 -3.98 -22.88
CA LEU A 128 -21.16 -4.59 -22.06
C LEU A 128 -19.88 -4.79 -22.87
N VAL A 129 -19.98 -5.31 -24.09
CA VAL A 129 -18.81 -5.54 -24.96
C VAL A 129 -18.11 -4.22 -25.28
N VAL A 130 -18.85 -3.16 -25.62
CA VAL A 130 -18.28 -1.82 -25.84
C VAL A 130 -17.62 -1.28 -24.58
N LYS A 131 -18.23 -1.47 -23.40
CA LYS A 131 -17.66 -1.02 -22.13
C LYS A 131 -16.40 -1.81 -21.74
N GLY A 132 -16.38 -3.12 -22.00
CA GLY A 132 -15.22 -3.99 -21.83
C GLY A 132 -14.07 -3.60 -22.75
N LEU A 133 -14.34 -3.40 -24.05
CA LEU A 133 -13.35 -2.92 -25.02
C LEU A 133 -12.79 -1.55 -24.62
N ARG A 134 -13.62 -0.63 -24.15
CA ARG A 134 -13.17 0.70 -23.72
C ARG A 134 -12.29 0.65 -22.46
N LEU A 135 -12.55 -0.27 -21.54
CA LEU A 135 -11.74 -0.40 -20.33
C LEU A 135 -10.43 -1.13 -20.60
N PHE A 136 -10.47 -2.25 -21.33
CA PHE A 136 -9.31 -3.12 -21.53
C PHE A 136 -8.36 -2.60 -22.63
N VAL A 137 -8.90 -2.14 -23.76
CA VAL A 137 -8.08 -1.73 -24.92
C VAL A 137 -7.70 -0.25 -24.85
N PHE A 138 -8.63 0.63 -24.50
CA PHE A 138 -8.35 2.07 -24.40
C PHE A 138 -7.73 2.47 -23.06
N GLY A 139 -7.99 1.75 -21.97
CA GLY A 139 -7.46 2.06 -20.65
C GLY A 139 -5.93 1.99 -20.59
N GLU A 140 -5.34 0.89 -21.06
CA GLU A 140 -3.88 0.73 -21.09
C GLU A 140 -3.19 1.69 -22.08
N TRP A 141 -3.81 1.91 -23.25
CA TRP A 141 -3.28 2.83 -24.24
C TRP A 141 -3.29 4.29 -23.78
N ILE A 142 -4.36 4.73 -23.10
CA ILE A 142 -4.44 6.08 -22.53
C ILE A 142 -3.43 6.26 -21.40
N ASN A 143 -3.25 5.26 -20.55
CA ASN A 143 -2.27 5.33 -19.45
C ASN A 143 -0.83 5.42 -19.96
N SER A 144 -0.46 4.60 -20.95
CA SER A 144 0.88 4.65 -21.56
C SER A 144 1.15 5.98 -22.26
N TRP A 145 0.15 6.55 -22.94
CA TRP A 145 0.26 7.89 -23.54
C TRP A 145 0.43 9.01 -22.48
N ARG A 146 -0.31 8.92 -21.36
CA ARG A 146 -0.19 9.86 -20.24
C ARG A 146 1.22 9.85 -19.64
N GLN A 147 1.77 8.66 -19.41
CA GLN A 147 3.12 8.49 -18.87
C GLN A 147 4.18 9.03 -19.83
N ALA A 148 4.07 8.73 -21.13
CA ALA A 148 4.99 9.24 -22.15
C ALA A 148 4.98 10.78 -22.24
N ARG A 149 3.82 11.41 -22.01
CA ARG A 149 3.69 12.87 -22.01
C ARG A 149 4.27 13.52 -20.75
N LEU A 150 4.09 12.91 -19.58
CA LEU A 150 4.65 13.37 -18.31
C LEU A 150 6.19 13.34 -18.32
N GLN A 151 6.78 12.27 -18.86
CA GLN A 151 8.24 12.18 -19.02
C GLN A 151 8.81 13.28 -19.93
N ARG A 152 8.05 13.74 -20.93
CA ARG A 152 8.47 14.84 -21.81
C ARG A 152 8.42 16.21 -21.13
N LEU A 153 7.53 16.40 -20.15
CA LEU A 153 7.41 17.67 -19.41
C LEU A 153 8.47 17.81 -18.32
N LEU A 154 8.86 16.71 -17.66
CA LEU A 154 9.88 16.70 -16.60
C LEU A 154 11.33 16.77 -17.13
N ARG A 155 11.52 16.64 -18.44
CA ARG A 155 12.83 16.71 -19.10
C ARG A 155 13.19 18.11 -19.64
N LYS A 156 12.41 19.13 -19.29
CA LYS A 156 12.68 20.55 -19.58
C LYS A 156 12.89 21.29 -18.27
#